data_AF-A0A8B6EY38-F1
#
_entry.id   AF-A0A8B6EY38-F1
#
_cell.length_a   1.000
_cell.length_b   1.000
_cell.length_c   1.000
_cell.angle_alpha   90.00
_cell.angle_beta   90.00
_cell.angle_gamma   90.00
#
_symmetry.space_group_name_H-M   'P 1'
#
loop_
_entity.id
_entity.type
_entity.pdbx_description
1 polymer ?
#
loop_
_entity_poly.entity_id
_entity_poly.type
_entity_poly.pdbx_seq_one_letter_code
_entity_poly.pdbx_strand_id
1 'polypeptide(L)'
;MERQNKYGRRFKQGFKLSDDFRTLTIDKCLEYGGNSDNQTIPRGTFSKVSEELKVTDFFVRKMWKQFCIDKEVKCKPHKGLQPKLSNPDKEYILAKKMEKPTISLSELREKTSSQLCCAQ
;
A
#
# COMPACT_ATOMS: atom_id res chain seq x y z
N MET A 1 1.69 8.57 -18.52
CA MET A 1 1.11 7.94 -19.72
C MET A 1 -0.33 7.57 -19.43
N GLU A 2 -1.29 8.12 -20.17
CA GLU A 2 -2.70 7.75 -20.07
C GLU A 2 -2.95 6.48 -20.88
N ARG A 3 -3.72 5.56 -20.33
CA ARG A 3 -4.12 4.31 -20.97
C ARG A 3 -5.65 4.21 -20.97
N GLN A 4 -6.19 3.43 -21.89
CA GLN A 4 -7.62 3.15 -21.98
C GLN A 4 -7.87 1.68 -21.68
N ASN A 5 -8.88 1.38 -20.87
CA ASN A 5 -9.29 -0.01 -20.61
C ASN A 5 -10.26 -0.52 -21.70
N LYS A 6 -10.61 -1.81 -21.65
CA LYS A 6 -11.56 -2.43 -22.61
C LYS A 6 -12.97 -1.83 -22.62
N TYR A 7 -13.32 -1.03 -21.59
CA TYR A 7 -14.61 -0.35 -21.45
C TYR A 7 -14.55 1.12 -21.92
N GLY A 8 -13.43 1.55 -22.49
CA GLY A 8 -13.23 2.91 -22.99
C GLY A 8 -12.84 3.94 -21.94
N ARG A 9 -12.65 3.54 -20.67
CA ARG A 9 -12.27 4.46 -19.60
C ARG A 9 -10.78 4.74 -19.62
N ARG A 10 -10.42 6.02 -19.57
CA ARG A 10 -9.04 6.49 -19.45
C ARG A 10 -8.57 6.44 -18.01
N PHE A 11 -7.32 6.03 -17.80
CA PHE A 11 -6.69 5.99 -16.49
C PHE A 11 -5.19 6.30 -16.61
N LYS A 12 -4.61 6.86 -15.55
CA LYS A 12 -3.16 7.07 -15.44
C LYS A 12 -2.53 5.86 -14.78
N GLN A 13 -1.64 5.16 -15.49
CA GLN A 13 -0.93 4.01 -14.94
C GLN A 13 -0.06 4.47 -13.75
N GLY A 14 -0.08 3.69 -12.65
CA GLY A 14 0.67 4.01 -11.42
C GLY A 14 -0.04 4.98 -10.47
N PHE A 15 -1.18 5.55 -10.87
CA PHE A 15 -1.97 6.42 -10.02
C PHE A 15 -3.17 5.68 -9.42
N LYS A 16 -3.51 6.02 -8.18
CA LYS A 16 -4.72 5.52 -7.54
C LYS A 16 -5.96 6.13 -8.21
N LEU A 17 -7.01 5.32 -8.33
CA LEU A 17 -8.36 5.85 -8.58
C LEU A 17 -8.79 6.68 -7.36
N SER A 18 -9.68 7.65 -7.57
CA SER A 18 -10.20 8.50 -6.50
C SER A 18 -10.84 7.64 -5.41
N ASP A 19 -10.75 8.11 -4.17
CA ASP A 19 -11.28 7.38 -3.03
C ASP A 19 -12.81 7.25 -3.14
N ASP A 20 -13.51 8.28 -3.62
CA ASP A 20 -14.95 8.24 -3.93
C ASP A 20 -15.33 7.12 -4.91
N PHE A 21 -14.50 6.92 -5.93
CA PHE A 21 -14.77 5.89 -6.94
C PHE A 21 -14.56 4.48 -6.38
N ARG A 22 -13.62 4.32 -5.44
CA ARG A 22 -13.43 3.07 -4.71
C ARG A 22 -14.61 2.81 -3.78
N THR A 23 -15.11 3.84 -3.09
CA THR A 23 -16.31 3.75 -2.25
C THR A 23 -17.50 3.29 -3.08
N LEU A 24 -17.77 3.95 -4.20
CA LEU A 24 -18.84 3.58 -5.13
C LEU A 24 -18.72 2.11 -5.61
N THR A 25 -17.50 1.63 -5.85
CA THR A 25 -17.26 0.23 -6.25
C THR A 25 -17.66 -0.75 -5.14
N ILE A 26 -17.34 -0.43 -3.88
CA ILE A 26 -17.69 -1.26 -2.72
C ILE A 26 -19.19 -1.18 -2.43
N ASP A 27 -19.77 0.02 -2.47
CA ASP A 27 -21.21 0.23 -2.25
C ASP A 27 -22.03 -0.58 -3.25
N LYS A 28 -21.64 -0.61 -4.52
CA LYS A 28 -22.29 -1.46 -5.53
C LYS A 28 -22.15 -2.96 -5.25
N CYS A 29 -20.99 -3.41 -4.76
CA CYS A 29 -20.84 -4.81 -4.34
C CYS A 29 -21.76 -5.15 -3.15
N LEU A 30 -21.92 -4.24 -2.19
CA LEU A 30 -22.84 -4.41 -1.05
C LEU A 30 -24.31 -4.39 -1.51
N GLU A 31 -24.67 -3.46 -2.38
CA GLU A 31 -26.02 -3.32 -2.97
C GLU A 31 -26.44 -4.61 -3.71
N TYR A 32 -25.51 -5.27 -4.39
CA TYR A 32 -25.73 -6.56 -5.06
C TYR A 32 -25.60 -7.78 -4.13
N GLY A 33 -25.72 -7.60 -2.82
CA GLY A 33 -25.78 -8.70 -1.85
C GLY A 33 -24.41 -9.24 -1.42
N GLY A 34 -23.33 -8.48 -1.63
CA GLY A 34 -22.03 -8.80 -1.06
C GLY A 34 -22.06 -8.67 0.47
N ASN A 35 -21.55 -9.68 1.17
CA ASN A 35 -21.39 -9.66 2.61
C ASN A 35 -19.90 -9.62 2.96
N SER A 36 -19.46 -8.50 3.54
CA SER A 36 -18.05 -8.30 3.86
C SER A 36 -17.57 -9.09 5.08
N ASP A 37 -18.46 -9.54 5.96
CA ASP A 37 -18.11 -10.28 7.19
C ASP A 37 -17.83 -11.74 6.87
N ASN A 38 -18.64 -12.33 5.99
CA ASN A 38 -18.43 -13.69 5.49
C ASN A 38 -17.58 -13.76 4.23
N GLN A 39 -17.15 -12.59 3.71
CA GLN A 39 -16.42 -12.43 2.45
C GLN A 39 -17.15 -13.04 1.23
N THR A 40 -18.47 -13.20 1.31
CA THR A 40 -19.29 -13.81 0.27
C THR A 40 -19.83 -12.76 -0.68
N ILE A 41 -20.01 -13.15 -1.94
CA ILE A 41 -20.65 -12.29 -2.94
C ILE A 41 -21.38 -13.17 -3.96
N PRO A 42 -22.57 -12.78 -4.43
CA PRO A 42 -23.30 -13.56 -5.43
C PRO A 42 -22.52 -13.72 -6.74
N ARG A 43 -22.77 -14.84 -7.42
CA ARG A 43 -22.15 -15.14 -8.71
C ARG A 43 -22.57 -14.09 -9.74
N GLY A 44 -21.59 -13.55 -10.48
CA GLY A 44 -21.83 -12.55 -11.53
C GLY A 44 -21.83 -11.10 -11.05
N THR A 45 -21.87 -10.83 -9.74
CA THR A 45 -21.86 -9.46 -9.20
C THR A 45 -20.64 -8.67 -9.67
N PHE A 46 -19.45 -9.25 -9.65
CA PHE A 46 -18.24 -8.56 -10.11
C PHE A 46 -18.32 -8.12 -11.57
N SER A 47 -18.91 -8.94 -12.44
CA SER A 47 -19.05 -8.64 -13.86
C SER A 47 -20.10 -7.55 -14.07
N LYS A 48 -21.20 -7.59 -13.31
CA LYS A 48 -22.22 -6.53 -13.31
C LYS A 48 -21.65 -5.17 -12.90
N VAL A 49 -20.95 -5.13 -11.76
CA VAL A 49 -20.28 -3.92 -11.26
C VAL A 49 -19.20 -3.43 -12.23
N SER A 50 -18.46 -4.36 -12.83
CA SER A 50 -17.44 -4.08 -13.84
C SER A 50 -18.02 -3.39 -15.08
N GLU A 51 -19.17 -3.85 -15.55
CA GLU A 51 -19.88 -3.27 -16.70
C GLU A 51 -20.46 -1.89 -16.37
N GLU A 52 -21.14 -1.76 -15.24
CA GLU A 52 -21.74 -0.50 -14.78
C GLU A 52 -20.70 0.61 -14.55
N LEU A 53 -19.62 0.27 -13.86
CA LEU A 53 -18.58 1.23 -13.50
C LEU A 53 -17.47 1.36 -14.55
N LYS A 54 -17.56 0.60 -15.65
CA LYS A 54 -16.58 0.58 -16.75
C LYS A 54 -15.14 0.34 -16.25
N VAL A 55 -14.98 -0.61 -15.34
CA VAL A 55 -13.69 -1.04 -14.76
C VAL A 55 -13.49 -2.53 -14.98
N THR A 56 -12.27 -3.04 -14.83
CA THR A 56 -12.03 -4.48 -15.02
C THR A 56 -12.58 -5.30 -13.86
N ASP A 57 -13.16 -6.45 -14.16
CA ASP A 57 -13.61 -7.44 -13.17
C ASP A 57 -12.51 -7.77 -12.14
N PHE A 58 -11.26 -7.85 -12.60
CA PHE A 58 -10.09 -8.02 -11.73
C PHE A 58 -9.93 -6.88 -10.71
N PHE A 59 -10.16 -5.63 -11.13
CA PHE A 59 -10.10 -4.48 -10.24
C PHE A 59 -11.19 -4.57 -9.16
N VAL A 60 -12.42 -4.89 -9.54
CA VAL A 60 -13.55 -5.03 -8.59
C VAL A 60 -13.26 -6.14 -7.58
N ARG A 61 -12.78 -7.32 -8.04
CA ARG A 61 -12.39 -8.43 -7.15
C ARG A 61 -11.29 -8.04 -6.17
N LYS A 62 -10.26 -7.35 -6.66
CA LYS A 62 -9.15 -6.91 -5.82
C LYS A 62 -9.63 -5.93 -4.74
N MET A 63 -10.47 -4.98 -5.13
CA MET A 63 -11.07 -4.01 -4.23
C MET A 63 -11.94 -4.70 -3.17
N TRP A 64 -12.83 -5.60 -3.58
CA TRP A 64 -13.70 -6.34 -2.66
C TRP A 64 -12.90 -7.16 -1.64
N LYS A 65 -11.91 -7.94 -2.11
CA LYS A 65 -11.03 -8.71 -1.22
C LYS A 65 -10.31 -7.82 -0.22
N GLN A 66 -9.80 -6.68 -0.68
CA GLN A 66 -9.11 -5.74 0.19
C GLN A 66 -10.06 -5.15 1.23
N PHE A 67 -11.27 -4.76 0.83
CA PHE A 67 -12.29 -4.25 1.74
C PHE A 67 -12.72 -5.30 2.79
N CYS A 68 -12.88 -6.56 2.39
CA CYS A 68 -13.20 -7.64 3.34
C CYS A 68 -12.13 -7.84 4.42
N ILE A 69 -10.84 -7.67 4.07
CA ILE A 69 -9.70 -7.84 4.99
C ILE A 69 -9.51 -6.60 5.85
N ASP A 70 -9.42 -5.44 5.22
CA ASP A 70 -9.00 -4.21 5.88
C ASP A 70 -10.18 -3.45 6.50
N LYS A 71 -11.42 -3.73 6.08
CA LYS A 71 -12.63 -2.93 6.34
C LYS A 71 -12.48 -1.45 5.99
N GLU A 72 -11.50 -1.14 5.14
CA GLU A 72 -11.16 0.19 4.66
C GLU A 72 -11.23 0.24 3.14
N VAL A 73 -11.77 1.35 2.63
CA VAL A 73 -11.85 1.62 1.18
C VAL A 73 -10.58 2.31 0.67
N LYS A 74 -9.85 2.99 1.57
CA LYS A 74 -8.69 3.81 1.24
C LYS A 74 -7.54 2.97 0.69
N CYS A 75 -6.86 3.54 -0.30
CA CYS A 75 -5.63 2.94 -0.82
C CYS A 75 -4.54 3.01 0.26
N LYS A 76 -3.97 1.87 0.66
CA LYS A 76 -2.82 1.88 1.56
C LYS A 76 -1.65 2.62 0.90
N PRO A 77 -0.98 3.53 1.61
CA PRO A 77 0.21 4.17 1.07
C PRO A 77 1.25 3.09 0.77
N HIS A 78 1.99 3.27 -0.33
CA HIS A 78 3.13 2.42 -0.62
C HIS A 78 4.15 2.59 0.51
N LYS A 79 4.24 1.58 1.39
CA LYS A 79 5.34 1.51 2.35
C LYS A 79 6.56 1.02 1.59
N GLY A 80 7.56 1.90 1.46
CA GLY A 80 8.88 1.48 1.02
C GLY A 80 9.46 0.43 1.98
N LEU A 81 10.61 -0.13 1.61
CA LEU A 81 11.36 -1.01 2.53
C LEU A 81 11.60 -0.29 3.86
N GLN A 82 11.48 -1.02 4.96
CA GLN A 82 11.79 -0.46 6.27
C GLN A 82 13.25 0.05 6.27
N PRO A 83 13.49 1.25 6.81
CA PRO A 83 14.84 1.79 6.86
C PRO A 83 15.73 0.83 7.64
N LYS A 84 16.89 0.47 7.06
CA LYS A 84 17.88 -0.42 7.67
C LYS A 84 18.51 0.16 8.95
N LEU A 85 18.37 1.46 9.16
CA LEU A 85 18.88 2.20 10.31
C LEU A 85 17.72 2.57 11.22
N SER A 86 17.83 2.19 12.49
CA SER A 86 16.93 2.67 13.52
C SER A 86 17.13 4.17 13.77
N ASN A 87 16.17 4.83 14.42
CA ASN A 87 16.33 6.24 14.80
C ASN A 87 17.51 6.49 15.75
N PRO A 88 17.77 5.67 16.78
CA PRO A 88 18.96 5.89 17.63
C PRO A 88 20.28 5.74 16.85
N ASP A 89 20.35 4.82 15.86
CA ASP A 89 21.55 4.70 15.02
C ASP A 89 21.80 5.98 14.20
N LYS A 90 20.73 6.62 13.71
CA LYS A 90 20.84 7.88 12.97
C LYS A 90 21.35 9.00 13.86
N GLU A 91 20.84 9.10 15.08
CA GLU A 91 21.28 10.10 16.06
C GLU A 91 22.76 9.91 16.43
N TYR A 92 23.19 8.66 16.63
CA TYR A 92 24.59 8.32 16.87
C TYR A 92 25.49 8.72 15.70
N ILE A 93 25.11 8.38 14.46
CA ILE A 93 25.88 8.74 13.27
C ILE A 93 25.99 10.27 13.14
N LEU A 94 24.90 11.00 13.41
CA LEU A 94 24.90 12.46 13.39
C LEU A 94 25.83 13.04 14.46
N ALA A 95 25.75 12.57 15.69
CA ALA A 95 26.64 13.00 16.77
C ALA A 95 28.11 12.75 16.43
N LYS A 96 28.43 11.57 15.88
CA LYS A 96 29.80 11.23 15.49
C LYS A 96 30.32 12.08 14.33
N LYS A 97 29.46 12.43 13.37
CA LYS A 97 29.81 13.36 12.29
C LYS A 97 30.03 14.78 12.79
N MET A 98 29.31 15.21 13.83
CA MET A 98 29.53 16.51 14.46
C MET A 98 30.88 16.56 15.20
N GLU A 99 31.24 15.50 15.92
CA GLU A 99 32.53 15.41 16.63
C GLU A 99 33.73 15.27 15.68
N LYS A 100 33.62 14.43 14.64
CA LYS A 100 34.67 14.18 13.66
C LYS A 100 34.07 14.16 12.24
N PRO A 101 34.07 15.30 11.53
CA PRO A 101 33.47 15.41 10.19
C PRO A 101 34.11 14.49 9.14
N THR A 102 35.38 14.13 9.36
CA THR A 102 36.19 13.27 8.48
C THR A 102 36.08 11.77 8.79
N ILE A 103 35.20 11.38 9.73
CA ILE A 103 35.02 9.96 10.07
C ILE A 103 34.59 9.15 8.85
N SER A 104 35.28 8.02 8.64
CA SER A 104 35.02 7.13 7.52
C SER A 104 33.80 6.24 7.78
N LEU A 105 33.17 5.76 6.70
CA LEU A 105 32.01 4.87 6.81
C LEU A 105 32.37 3.52 7.46
N SER A 106 33.61 3.05 7.28
CA SER A 106 34.14 1.83 7.91
C SER A 106 34.20 1.97 9.43
N GLU A 107 34.74 3.09 9.94
CA GLU A 107 34.81 3.38 11.37
C GLU A 107 33.43 3.49 12.03
N LEU A 108 32.43 4.02 11.31
CA LEU A 108 31.04 4.07 11.80
C LEU A 108 30.41 2.68 11.91
N ARG A 109 30.69 1.79 10.95
CA ARG A 109 30.13 0.44 10.92
C ARG A 109 30.67 -0.45 12.03
N GLU A 110 31.98 -0.43 12.27
CA GLU A 110 32.62 -1.27 13.31
C GLU A 110 32.00 -1.03 14.69
N LYS A 111 31.75 0.23 15.06
CA LYS A 111 31.22 0.58 16.38
C LYS A 111 29.73 0.32 16.56
N THR A 112 28.96 0.41 15.46
CA THR A 112 27.52 0.13 15.50
C THR A 112 27.24 -1.37 15.70
N SER A 113 28.12 -2.26 15.17
CA SER A 113 28.01 -3.71 15.39
C SER A 113 28.41 -4.15 16.81
N SER A 114 29.30 -3.43 17.49
CA SER A 114 29.74 -3.80 18.86
C SER A 114 28.70 -3.52 19.96
N GLN A 115 27.76 -2.60 19.75
CA GLN A 115 26.72 -2.27 20.74
C GLN A 115 25.53 -3.25 20.74
N LEU A 116 25.41 -4.12 19.73
CA LEU A 116 24.37 -5.16 19.64
C LEU A 116 24.65 -6.40 20.50
N CYS A 117 25.85 -6.55 21.05
CA CYS A 117 26.21 -7.70 21.90
C CYS A 117 25.97 -7.51 23.41
N CYS A 118 25.44 -6.35 23.86
CA CYS A 118 25.23 -6.08 25.29
C CYS A 118 23.76 -5.91 25.70
N ALA A 119 22.81 -6.26 24.84
CA ALA A 119 21.38 -6.32 25.18
C ALA A 119 20.87 -7.75 25.00
N GLN A 120 21.22 -8.64 25.94
CA GLN A 120 20.54 -9.90 26.24
C GLN A 120 19.93 -9.82 27.63
#